data_AF-A0AA37WR11-F1
#
_entry.id   AF-A0AA37WR11-F1
#
_cell.length_a   1.000
_cell.length_b   1.000
_cell.length_c   1.000
_cell.angle_alpha   90.00
_cell.angle_beta   90.00
_cell.angle_gamma   90.00
#
_symmetry.space_group_name_H-M   'P 1'
#
loop_
_entity.id
_entity.type
_entity.pdbx_description
1 polymer ?
#
loop_
_entity_poly.entity_id
_entity_poly.type
_entity_poly.pdbx_seq_one_letter_code
_entity_poly.pdbx_strand_id
1 'polypeptide(L)'
;MAETDDHATTYKEFKEVVNMTASALEKHLASEASQSVGQKKDGGEATGHVEGRHIVAMLHKKKSELSDEDYRHMRKVIGYVHRHLKQGGPKDKDEVKDSPWRLSLMNWGHDPLKAA
;
A
#
# COMPACT_ATOMS: atom_id res chain seq x y z
N MET A 1 -23.79 11.44 10.24
CA MET A 1 -24.12 10.21 9.49
C MET A 1 -23.34 10.08 8.18
N ALA A 2 -22.93 11.18 7.53
CA ALA A 2 -22.10 11.11 6.32
C ALA A 2 -20.69 10.52 6.54
N GLU A 3 -20.00 10.85 7.64
CA GLU A 3 -18.64 10.33 7.92
C GLU A 3 -18.61 8.81 8.18
N THR A 4 -19.63 8.26 8.82
CA THR A 4 -19.67 6.84 9.20
C THR A 4 -19.88 5.93 7.97
N ASP A 5 -20.68 6.38 7.01
CA ASP A 5 -20.89 5.71 5.72
C ASP A 5 -19.62 5.76 4.85
N ASP A 6 -18.93 6.91 4.87
CA ASP A 6 -17.65 7.10 4.19
C ASP A 6 -16.54 6.20 4.77
N HIS A 7 -16.53 5.96 6.09
CA HIS A 7 -15.59 5.04 6.74
C HIS A 7 -15.84 3.57 6.37
N ALA A 8 -17.11 3.15 6.29
CA ALA A 8 -17.44 1.79 5.87
C ALA A 8 -16.99 1.52 4.44
N THR A 9 -17.23 2.47 3.53
CA THR A 9 -16.81 2.40 2.13
C THR A 9 -15.29 2.41 1.99
N THR A 10 -14.62 3.35 2.68
CA THR A 10 -13.15 3.43 2.73
C THR A 10 -12.52 2.13 3.20
N TYR A 11 -13.03 1.53 4.28
CA TYR A 11 -12.49 0.28 4.80
C TYR A 11 -12.62 -0.87 3.80
N LYS A 12 -13.78 -0.96 3.12
CA LYS A 12 -14.02 -1.99 2.12
C LYS A 12 -13.04 -1.84 0.95
N GLU A 13 -12.94 -0.65 0.38
CA GLU A 13 -12.04 -0.38 -0.75
C GLU A 13 -10.57 -0.58 -0.35
N PHE A 14 -10.17 -0.18 0.87
CA PHE A 14 -8.83 -0.44 1.38
C PHE A 14 -8.52 -1.94 1.43
N LYS A 15 -9.48 -2.77 1.87
CA LYS A 15 -9.32 -4.22 1.93
C LYS A 15 -9.28 -4.89 0.55
N GLU A 16 -9.87 -4.27 -0.47
CA GLU A 16 -9.80 -4.70 -1.87
C GLU A 16 -8.45 -4.31 -2.50
N VAL A 17 -7.99 -3.09 -2.22
CA VAL A 17 -6.73 -2.56 -2.76
C VAL A 17 -5.50 -3.19 -2.08
N VAL A 18 -5.50 -3.35 -0.75
CA VAL A 18 -4.39 -3.96 -0.01
C VAL A 18 -4.55 -5.48 0.00
N ASN A 19 -4.00 -6.13 -1.03
CA ASN A 19 -4.09 -7.58 -1.24
C ASN A 19 -2.93 -8.38 -0.60
N MET A 20 -1.98 -7.69 0.04
CA MET A 20 -0.91 -8.32 0.82
C MET A 20 -1.33 -8.49 2.29
N THR A 21 -0.93 -9.60 2.90
CA THR A 21 -1.08 -9.79 4.35
C THR A 21 -0.05 -8.95 5.10
N ALA A 22 -0.31 -8.66 6.38
CA ALA A 22 0.65 -7.92 7.22
C ALA A 22 2.04 -8.55 7.17
N SER A 23 2.14 -9.86 7.40
CA SER A 23 3.42 -10.59 7.38
C SER A 23 4.10 -10.60 5.99
N ALA A 24 3.33 -10.63 4.90
CA ALA A 24 3.91 -10.55 3.57
C ALA A 24 4.47 -9.14 3.29
N LEU A 25 3.75 -8.11 3.73
CA LEU A 25 4.19 -6.72 3.61
C LEU A 25 5.42 -6.45 4.49
N GLU A 26 5.44 -6.92 5.74
CA GLU A 26 6.61 -6.82 6.63
C GLU A 26 7.86 -7.45 6.01
N LYS A 27 7.73 -8.68 5.48
CA LYS A 27 8.83 -9.37 4.81
C LYS A 27 9.34 -8.60 3.60
N HIS A 28 8.43 -8.01 2.82
CA HIS A 28 8.78 -7.16 1.69
C HIS A 28 9.51 -5.89 2.12
N LEU A 29 8.98 -5.19 3.13
CA LEU A 29 9.59 -3.97 3.67
C LEU A 29 10.98 -4.22 4.26
N ALA A 30 11.22 -5.39 4.83
CA ALA A 30 12.55 -5.78 5.31
C ALA A 30 13.60 -5.98 4.20
N SER A 31 13.20 -6.01 2.92
CA SER A 31 14.13 -6.23 1.81
C SER A 31 14.82 -4.94 1.34
N GLU A 32 16.06 -5.06 0.86
CA GLU A 32 16.80 -3.94 0.25
C GLU A 32 16.11 -3.39 -1.00
N ALA A 33 15.42 -4.26 -1.76
CA ALA A 33 14.66 -3.88 -2.95
C ALA A 33 13.53 -2.88 -2.61
N SER A 34 12.81 -3.13 -1.51
CA SER A 34 11.78 -2.22 -1.00
C SER A 34 12.36 -0.84 -0.58
N GLN A 35 13.53 -0.82 0.04
CA GLN A 35 14.20 0.40 0.51
C GLN A 35 14.82 1.22 -0.62
N SER A 36 15.07 0.57 -1.77
CA SER A 36 15.70 1.17 -2.94
C SER A 36 14.72 1.91 -3.86
N VAL A 37 13.41 1.73 -3.67
CA VAL A 37 12.38 2.28 -4.55
C VAL A 37 11.50 3.34 -3.87
N GLY A 38 10.98 4.26 -4.68
CA GLY A 38 10.05 5.30 -4.24
C GLY A 38 10.68 6.67 -4.01
N GLN A 39 9.83 7.66 -3.75
CA GLN A 39 10.25 9.05 -3.56
C GLN A 39 10.89 9.23 -2.17
N LYS A 40 12.17 9.61 -2.16
CA LYS A 40 12.90 10.03 -0.96
C LYS A 40 12.81 11.54 -0.82
N LYS A 41 12.56 12.04 0.40
CA LYS A 41 12.88 13.42 0.75
C LYS A 41 14.26 13.43 1.39
N ASP A 42 15.18 14.20 0.82
CA ASP A 42 16.46 14.58 1.45
C ASP A 42 17.30 13.40 1.99
N GLY A 43 17.45 12.34 1.20
CA GLY A 43 18.29 11.19 1.55
C GLY A 43 17.72 10.25 2.61
N GLY A 44 16.53 10.52 3.12
CA GLY A 44 15.82 9.68 4.08
C GLY A 44 15.12 8.46 3.46
N GLU A 45 14.37 7.76 4.30
CA GLU A 45 13.55 6.62 3.91
C GLU A 45 12.51 7.00 2.84
N ALA A 46 12.25 6.10 1.89
CA ALA A 46 11.25 6.34 0.86
C ALA A 46 9.85 6.49 1.47
N THR A 47 9.08 7.47 1.00
CA THR A 47 7.73 7.76 1.52
C THR A 47 6.83 6.52 1.48
N GLY A 48 6.93 5.71 0.42
CA GLY A 48 6.16 4.47 0.32
C GLY A 48 6.55 3.42 1.37
N HIS A 49 7.82 3.39 1.80
CA HIS A 49 8.28 2.45 2.82
C HIS A 49 7.75 2.85 4.21
N VAL A 50 7.73 4.15 4.51
CA VAL A 50 7.12 4.69 5.74
C VAL A 50 5.63 4.36 5.79
N GLU A 51 4.91 4.59 4.68
CA GLU A 51 3.48 4.26 4.58
C GLU A 51 3.24 2.75 4.69
N GLY A 52 4.12 1.92 4.13
CA GLY A 52 4.07 0.46 4.29
C GLY A 52 4.04 0.02 5.76
N ARG A 53 4.85 0.65 6.61
CA ARG A 53 4.83 0.37 8.07
C ARG A 53 3.51 0.79 8.72
N HIS A 54 2.93 1.91 8.30
CA HIS A 54 1.61 2.33 8.78
C HIS A 54 0.53 1.36 8.34
N ILE A 55 0.59 0.84 7.11
CA ILE A 55 -0.33 -0.17 6.60
C ILE A 55 -0.23 -1.47 7.42
N VAL A 56 0.99 -1.94 7.73
CA VAL A 56 1.19 -3.09 8.62
C VAL A 56 0.52 -2.85 9.97
N ALA A 57 0.76 -1.70 10.60
CA ALA A 57 0.14 -1.35 11.88
C ALA A 57 -1.39 -1.35 11.80
N MET A 58 -1.98 -0.80 10.73
CA MET A 58 -3.42 -0.82 10.49
C MET A 58 -3.97 -2.24 10.26
N LEU A 59 -3.22 -3.11 9.57
CA LEU A 59 -3.62 -4.50 9.34
C LEU A 59 -3.63 -5.34 10.62
N HIS A 60 -2.87 -4.96 11.64
CA HIS A 60 -2.90 -5.60 12.96
C HIS A 60 -4.03 -5.09 13.88
N LYS A 61 -4.59 -3.90 13.61
CA LYS A 61 -5.72 -3.34 14.37
C LYS A 61 -7.03 -4.03 13.98
N LYS A 62 -7.95 -4.16 14.93
CA LYS A 62 -9.34 -4.53 14.63
C LYS A 62 -10.09 -3.33 14.07
N LYS A 63 -11.14 -3.57 13.28
CA LYS A 63 -11.98 -2.50 12.71
C LYS A 63 -12.54 -1.54 13.77
N SER A 64 -12.85 -2.03 14.97
CA SER A 64 -13.34 -1.25 16.11
C SER A 64 -12.28 -0.36 16.77
N GLU A 65 -11.01 -0.58 16.48
CA GLU A 65 -9.86 0.17 17.04
C GLU A 65 -9.32 1.22 16.05
N LEU A 66 -9.93 1.32 14.86
CA LEU A 66 -9.53 2.29 13.84
C LEU A 66 -10.05 3.69 14.20
N SER A 67 -9.12 4.63 14.22
CA SER A 67 -9.38 6.05 14.39
C SER A 67 -9.70 6.74 13.06
N ASP A 68 -10.25 7.95 13.10
CA ASP A 68 -10.48 8.77 11.89
C ASP A 68 -9.19 9.04 11.12
N GLU A 69 -8.04 9.07 11.82
CA GLU A 69 -6.73 9.18 11.18
C GLU A 69 -6.35 7.94 10.38
N ASP A 70 -6.65 6.75 10.90
CA ASP A 70 -6.44 5.50 10.17
C ASP A 70 -7.28 5.52 8.87
N TYR A 71 -8.53 5.97 8.93
CA TYR A 71 -9.36 6.13 7.73
C TYR A 71 -8.81 7.17 6.75
N ARG A 72 -8.22 8.28 7.22
CA ARG A 72 -7.53 9.24 6.33
C ARG A 72 -6.34 8.59 5.63
N HIS A 73 -5.54 7.80 6.35
CA HIS A 73 -4.45 7.04 5.75
C HIS A 73 -4.96 6.00 4.74
N MET A 74 -6.03 5.27 5.04
CA MET A 74 -6.63 4.33 4.09
C MET A 74 -7.00 4.98 2.76
N ARG A 75 -7.67 6.15 2.78
CA ARG A 75 -8.00 6.91 1.56
C ARG A 75 -6.76 7.33 0.78
N LYS A 76 -5.67 7.72 1.47
CA LYS A 76 -4.38 8.03 0.85
C LYS A 76 -3.79 6.82 0.13
N VAL A 77 -3.81 5.65 0.78
CA VAL A 77 -3.32 4.38 0.20
C VAL A 77 -4.11 4.01 -1.05
N ILE A 78 -5.45 3.99 -0.96
CA ILE A 78 -6.35 3.74 -2.09
C ILE A 78 -6.00 4.66 -3.27
N GLY A 79 -5.94 5.96 -3.00
CA GLY A 79 -5.65 6.96 -4.03
C GLY A 79 -4.26 6.82 -4.65
N TYR A 80 -3.25 6.37 -3.89
CA TYR A 80 -1.92 6.10 -4.42
C TYR A 80 -1.95 4.89 -5.35
N VAL A 81 -2.45 3.75 -4.86
CA VAL A 81 -2.46 2.49 -5.62
C VAL A 81 -3.24 2.64 -6.91
N HIS A 82 -4.45 3.23 -6.87
CA HIS A 82 -5.23 3.47 -8.09
C HIS A 82 -4.51 4.35 -9.11
N ARG A 83 -3.82 5.40 -8.68
CA ARG A 83 -3.04 6.25 -9.60
C ARG A 83 -1.84 5.50 -10.18
N HIS A 84 -1.10 4.77 -9.36
CA HIS A 84 0.08 4.00 -9.81
C HIS A 84 -0.30 2.85 -10.74
N LEU A 85 -1.42 2.17 -10.49
CA LEU A 85 -1.97 1.16 -11.41
C LEU A 85 -2.37 1.79 -12.74
N LYS A 86 -3.03 2.95 -12.74
CA LYS A 86 -3.39 3.68 -13.98
C LYS A 86 -2.19 4.21 -14.75
N GLN A 87 -1.10 4.58 -14.08
CA GLN A 87 0.15 4.96 -14.75
C GLN A 87 0.75 3.79 -15.53
N GLY A 88 0.49 2.55 -15.08
CA GLY A 88 0.91 1.32 -15.76
C GLY A 88 2.37 0.95 -15.48
N GLY A 89 2.60 -0.36 -15.32
CA GLY A 89 3.94 -0.94 -15.21
C GLY A 89 4.50 -1.40 -16.55
N PRO A 90 5.63 -2.14 -16.54
CA PRO A 90 6.12 -2.85 -17.71
C PRO A 90 5.03 -3.73 -18.34
N LYS A 91 5.07 -3.88 -19.67
CA LYS A 91 4.07 -4.67 -20.40
C LYS A 91 4.31 -6.17 -20.23
N ASP A 92 5.58 -6.57 -20.12
CA ASP A 92 5.98 -7.95 -19.98
C ASP A 92 5.90 -8.40 -18.52
N LYS A 93 5.19 -9.49 -18.26
CA LYS A 93 4.96 -10.01 -16.89
C LYS A 93 6.26 -10.37 -16.18
N ASP A 94 7.28 -10.80 -16.92
CA ASP A 94 8.59 -11.13 -16.37
C ASP A 94 9.36 -9.88 -15.95
N GLU A 95 9.21 -8.76 -16.68
CA GLU A 95 9.78 -7.48 -16.27
C GLU A 95 9.05 -6.87 -15.08
N VAL A 96 7.74 -7.10 -14.95
CA VAL A 96 6.96 -6.61 -13.81
C VAL A 96 7.49 -7.14 -12.47
N LYS A 97 7.98 -8.39 -12.42
CA LYS A 97 8.40 -9.07 -11.17
C LYS A 97 9.41 -8.26 -10.36
N ASP A 98 10.43 -7.72 -11.01
CA ASP A 98 11.52 -7.00 -10.35
C ASP A 98 11.48 -5.49 -10.65
N SER A 99 10.39 -5.03 -11.25
CA SER A 99 10.24 -3.62 -11.62
C SER A 99 10.12 -2.70 -10.39
N PRO A 100 10.72 -1.50 -10.45
CA PRO A 100 10.49 -0.48 -9.43
C PRO A 100 9.01 -0.12 -9.25
N TRP A 101 8.21 -0.27 -10.30
CA TRP A 101 6.76 -0.07 -10.27
C TRP A 101 6.07 -1.07 -9.34
N ARG A 102 6.34 -2.37 -9.51
CA ARG A 102 5.78 -3.41 -8.63
C ARG A 102 6.27 -3.25 -7.20
N LEU A 103 7.58 -3.09 -7.01
CA LEU A 103 8.18 -2.93 -5.68
C LEU A 103 7.58 -1.71 -4.96
N SER A 104 7.36 -0.61 -5.67
CA SER A 104 6.66 0.54 -5.10
C SER A 104 5.21 0.24 -4.76
N LEU A 105 4.45 -0.49 -5.57
CA LEU A 105 3.07 -0.88 -5.22
C LEU A 105 3.04 -1.79 -3.99
N MET A 106 3.99 -2.72 -3.90
CA MET A 106 4.14 -3.63 -2.77
C MET A 106 4.49 -2.88 -1.48
N ASN A 107 5.26 -1.78 -1.54
CA ASN A 107 5.47 -0.90 -0.37
C ASN A 107 4.15 -0.32 0.17
N TRP A 108 3.13 -0.18 -0.69
CA TRP A 108 1.79 0.26 -0.33
C TRP A 108 0.81 -0.90 -0.11
N GLY A 109 1.32 -2.13 0.05
CA GLY A 109 0.53 -3.31 0.37
C GLY A 109 -0.26 -3.91 -0.80
N HIS A 110 0.01 -3.48 -2.04
CA HIS A 110 -0.60 -4.02 -3.24
C HIS A 110 0.43 -4.76 -4.09
N ASP A 111 0.23 -6.04 -4.34
CA ASP A 111 1.00 -6.80 -5.32
C ASP A 111 0.17 -6.97 -6.60
N PRO A 112 0.53 -6.32 -7.73
CA PRO A 112 -0.18 -6.44 -9.00
C PRO A 112 -0.06 -7.83 -9.64
N LEU A 113 0.84 -8.69 -9.15
CA LEU A 113 0.95 -10.09 -9.58
C LEU A 113 0.14 -11.06 -8.71
N LYS A 114 -0.36 -10.61 -7.56
CA LYS A 114 -1.41 -11.35 -6.86
C LYS A 114 -2.71 -11.12 -7.62
N ALA A 115 -3.29 -12.21 -8.12
CA ALA A 115 -4.65 -12.17 -8.66
C ALA A 115 -5.57 -11.52 -7.62
N ALA A 116 -6.33 -10.51 -8.05
CA ALA A 116 -7.44 -9.95 -7.29
C ALA A 116 -8.56 -10.98 -7.17
#